data_AF-A0AAW1SK74-F1
#
_entry.id   AF-A0AAW1SK74-F1
#
_cell.length_a   1.000
_cell.length_b   1.000
_cell.length_c   1.000
_cell.angle_alpha   90.00
_cell.angle_beta   90.00
_cell.angle_gamma   90.00
#
_symmetry.space_group_name_H-M   'P 1'
#
loop_
_entity.id
_entity.type
_entity.pdbx_description
1 polymer ?
#
loop_
_entity_poly.entity_id
_entity_poly.type
_entity_poly.pdbx_seq_one_letter_code
_entity_poly.pdbx_strand_id
1 'polypeptide(L)'
;MSAPLAFKASVANSGCFCSPKAWTAVAGRPSMLLVENRVALRFQRFGRKKQPFYRLVAIDSRVRRDGRPLERLGYYDPLRKETNLNAPAIKKWLEVGAQPSETVGNLLRRAMIIDTPAPLRFQQPKKEEGEARGRKKK
;
A
#
# COMPACT_ATOMS: atom_id res chain seq x y z
N MET A 1 -24.32 12.31 62.54
CA MET A 1 -23.37 12.02 61.43
C MET A 1 -23.47 13.18 60.43
N SER A 2 -23.13 14.40 60.84
CA SER A 2 -21.87 15.13 60.57
C SER A 2 -21.51 15.26 59.07
N ALA A 3 -21.84 16.42 58.51
CA ALA A 3 -21.02 17.13 57.52
C ALA A 3 -20.26 18.24 58.30
N PRO A 4 -19.13 18.83 57.84
CA PRO A 4 -19.04 19.53 56.56
C PRO A 4 -17.65 19.56 55.86
N LEU A 5 -17.69 20.25 54.72
CA LEU A 5 -16.62 20.70 53.82
C LEU A 5 -15.44 21.47 54.46
N ALA A 6 -14.30 21.34 53.75
CA ALA A 6 -13.31 22.37 53.41
C ALA A 6 -12.25 22.82 54.46
N PHE A 7 -11.00 22.85 53.98
CA PHE A 7 -10.22 24.08 53.68
C PHE A 7 -8.76 24.05 54.21
N LYS A 8 -7.87 24.72 53.45
CA LYS A 8 -6.48 25.17 53.74
C LYS A 8 -5.38 24.15 53.42
N ALA A 9 -4.26 24.47 52.78
CA ALA A 9 -3.59 25.74 52.41
C ALA A 9 -2.73 25.43 51.16
N SER A 10 -2.61 26.29 50.14
CA SER A 10 -2.00 27.62 50.08
C SER A 10 -0.46 27.63 50.15
N VAL A 11 0.08 28.39 49.17
CA VAL A 11 1.40 29.01 49.06
C VAL A 11 2.43 28.33 48.15
N ALA A 12 2.63 29.06 47.05
CA ALA A 12 3.66 29.00 46.05
C ALA A 12 5.08 28.98 46.61
N ASN A 13 6.03 28.47 45.81
CA ASN A 13 7.16 29.33 45.50
C ASN A 13 7.82 28.99 44.16
N SER A 14 8.17 30.08 43.49
CA SER A 14 8.98 30.24 42.30
C SER A 14 10.12 29.25 42.09
N GLY A 15 10.25 28.80 40.85
CA GLY A 15 11.42 28.11 40.35
C GLY A 15 11.46 28.13 38.83
N CYS A 16 11.63 29.32 38.23
CA CYS A 16 12.23 29.39 36.90
C CYS A 16 13.65 28.82 37.04
N PHE A 17 13.92 27.68 36.41
CA PHE A 17 15.28 27.35 36.01
C PHE A 17 15.30 27.04 34.52
N CYS A 18 15.76 28.03 33.78
CA CYS A 18 16.16 27.90 32.39
C CYS A 18 17.42 27.04 32.27
N SER A 19 17.49 26.32 31.15
CA SER A 19 18.69 25.79 30.49
C SER A 19 19.19 24.41 30.95
N PRO A 20 19.89 23.62 30.13
CA PRO A 20 20.24 23.79 28.72
C PRO A 20 19.84 22.58 27.84
N LYS A 21 19.93 22.81 26.53
CA LYS A 21 20.00 21.81 25.46
C LYS A 21 20.87 20.61 25.85
N ALA A 22 20.24 19.50 26.25
CA ALA A 22 20.90 18.21 26.40
C ALA A 22 20.52 17.32 25.22
N TRP A 23 21.17 17.53 24.07
CA TRP A 23 21.40 16.46 23.11
C TRP A 23 22.40 15.49 23.74
N THR A 24 21.93 14.66 24.67
CA THR A 24 22.67 13.48 25.06
C THR A 24 22.57 12.48 23.93
N ALA A 25 23.62 12.50 23.11
CA ALA A 25 24.01 11.43 22.22
C ALA A 25 24.03 10.10 22.99
N VAL A 26 22.94 9.33 22.89
CA VAL A 26 23.01 7.89 23.05
C VAL A 26 23.55 7.35 21.73
N ALA A 27 24.80 6.91 21.81
CA ALA A 27 25.48 6.12 20.82
C ALA A 27 24.61 4.92 20.40
N GLY A 28 24.55 4.71 19.09
CA GLY A 28 23.65 3.75 18.47
C GLY A 28 22.67 4.46 17.55
N ARG A 29 23.16 5.21 16.55
CA ARG A 29 22.48 5.17 15.27
C ARG A 29 22.70 3.74 14.79
N PRO A 30 21.70 2.84 14.82
CA PRO A 30 21.83 1.71 13.95
C PRO A 30 21.87 2.31 12.55
N SER A 31 23.07 2.37 11.97
CA SER A 31 23.24 2.06 10.55
C SER A 31 22.86 0.59 10.35
N MET A 32 21.70 0.17 10.86
CA MET A 32 20.99 -0.94 10.29
C MET A 32 20.55 -0.35 8.96
N LEU A 33 21.33 -0.72 7.96
CA LEU A 33 20.80 -1.05 6.66
C LEU A 33 19.45 -1.73 6.89
N LEU A 34 18.40 -0.91 6.95
CA LEU A 34 17.13 -1.29 6.39
C LEU A 34 17.49 -1.58 4.94
N VAL A 35 17.85 -2.83 4.69
CA VAL A 35 17.55 -3.47 3.42
C VAL A 35 16.05 -3.27 3.31
N GLU A 36 15.67 -2.14 2.73
CA GLU A 36 14.30 -1.83 2.38
C GLU A 36 13.89 -3.01 1.51
N ASN A 37 13.17 -3.97 2.09
CA ASN A 37 12.58 -5.08 1.37
C ASN A 37 11.47 -4.48 0.52
N ARG A 38 11.89 -3.82 -0.54
CA ARG A 38 11.08 -3.11 -1.53
C ARG A 38 10.58 -4.13 -2.55
N VAL A 39 10.10 -5.28 -2.06
CA VAL A 39 9.57 -6.37 -2.89
C VAL A 39 8.14 -6.04 -3.25
N ALA A 40 7.87 -5.99 -4.55
CA ALA A 40 6.56 -5.71 -5.11
C ALA A 40 6.03 -6.95 -5.84
N LEU A 41 4.75 -7.25 -5.62
CA LEU A 41 4.01 -8.19 -6.46
C LEU A 41 3.38 -7.41 -7.63
N ARG A 42 3.89 -7.65 -8.84
CA ARG A 42 3.49 -6.92 -10.04
C ARG A 42 3.35 -7.82 -11.26
N PHE A 43 2.64 -7.33 -12.27
CA PHE A 43 2.46 -8.03 -13.55
C PHE A 43 3.55 -7.66 -14.56
N GLN A 44 4.19 -8.67 -15.12
CA GLN A 44 5.02 -8.55 -16.31
C GLN A 44 4.18 -8.81 -17.55
N ARG A 45 4.35 -8.00 -18.61
CA ARG A 45 3.60 -8.17 -19.85
C ARG A 45 4.40 -9.04 -20.81
N PHE A 46 3.72 -10.06 -21.31
CA PHE A 46 4.19 -10.97 -22.34
C PHE A 46 3.14 -11.05 -23.45
N GLY A 47 3.49 -11.76 -24.52
CA GLY A 47 2.60 -12.00 -25.65
C GLY A 47 2.81 -11.05 -26.82
N ARG A 48 1.96 -11.20 -27.84
CA ARG A 48 2.05 -10.47 -29.11
C ARG A 48 1.12 -9.26 -29.10
N LYS A 49 1.18 -8.45 -30.16
CA LYS A 49 0.17 -7.41 -30.40
C LYS A 49 -1.23 -8.06 -30.46
N LYS A 50 -2.21 -7.45 -29.78
CA LYS A 50 -3.59 -7.98 -29.61
C LYS A 50 -3.72 -9.31 -28.84
N GLN A 51 -2.63 -9.86 -28.32
CA GLN A 51 -2.63 -11.06 -27.48
C GLN A 51 -1.83 -10.82 -26.19
N PRO A 52 -2.38 -10.03 -25.26
CA PRO A 52 -1.71 -9.74 -23.99
C PRO A 52 -1.73 -10.96 -23.07
N PHE A 53 -0.58 -11.29 -22.49
CA PHE A 53 -0.43 -12.32 -21.45
C PHE A 53 0.31 -11.72 -20.26
N TYR A 54 -0.17 -11.90 -19.04
CA TYR A 54 0.46 -11.32 -17.86
C TYR A 54 1.01 -12.39 -16.94
N ARG A 55 2.24 -12.24 -16.47
CA ARG A 55 2.81 -13.11 -15.43
C ARG A 55 2.82 -12.38 -14.10
N LEU A 56 2.36 -13.05 -13.04
CA LEU A 56 2.45 -12.56 -11.68
C LEU A 56 3.83 -12.91 -11.11
N VAL A 57 4.55 -11.89 -10.66
CA VAL A 57 5.96 -11.99 -10.30
C VAL A 57 6.23 -11.26 -8.99
N ALA A 58 7.06 -11.88 -8.14
CA ALA A 58 7.72 -11.21 -7.02
C ALA A 58 9.09 -10.66 -7.48
N ILE A 59 9.31 -9.37 -7.30
CA ILE A 59 10.52 -8.67 -7.73
C ILE A 59 10.77 -7.43 -6.89
N ASP A 60 12.03 -7.00 -6.82
CA ASP A 60 12.35 -5.69 -6.25
C ASP A 60 11.75 -4.57 -7.13
N SER A 61 11.11 -3.60 -6.48
CA SER A 61 10.55 -2.39 -7.06
C SER A 61 11.50 -1.63 -7.98
N ARG A 62 12.81 -1.63 -7.67
CA ARG A 62 13.86 -0.89 -8.40
C ARG A 62 14.13 -1.46 -9.78
N VAL A 63 13.80 -2.74 -10.00
CA VAL A 63 14.09 -3.43 -11.26
C VAL A 63 13.12 -2.96 -12.35
N ARG A 64 13.58 -2.95 -13.61
CA ARG A 64 12.75 -2.73 -14.80
C ARG A 64 11.54 -3.67 -14.83
N ARG A 65 10.46 -3.25 -15.49
CA ARG A 65 9.20 -4.01 -15.60
C ARG A 65 9.43 -5.49 -15.95
N ASP A 66 10.12 -5.75 -17.06
CA ASP A 66 10.38 -7.11 -17.58
C ASP A 66 11.77 -7.64 -17.17
N GLY A 67 12.31 -7.15 -16.06
CA GLY A 67 13.60 -7.62 -15.52
C GLY A 67 13.51 -8.99 -14.86
N ARG A 68 14.65 -9.46 -14.32
CA ARG A 68 14.78 -10.78 -13.70
C ARG A 68 13.92 -10.87 -12.43
N PRO A 69 12.94 -11.79 -12.37
CA PRO A 69 12.12 -12.00 -11.19
C PRO A 69 12.89 -12.76 -10.10
N LEU A 70 12.47 -12.59 -8.84
CA LEU A 70 12.88 -13.48 -7.74
C LEU A 70 12.14 -14.82 -7.89
N GLU A 71 10.81 -14.75 -7.95
CA GLU A 71 9.94 -15.91 -8.10
C GLU A 71 8.74 -15.61 -9.03
N ARG A 72 8.29 -16.63 -9.75
CA ARG A 72 7.08 -16.57 -10.60
C ARG A 72 5.91 -17.19 -9.82
N LEU A 73 4.92 -16.38 -9.50
CA LEU A 73 3.79 -16.77 -8.66
C LEU A 73 2.58 -17.25 -9.46
N GLY A 74 2.55 -16.99 -10.76
CA GLY A 74 1.45 -17.39 -11.62
C GLY A 74 1.32 -16.58 -12.90
N TYR A 75 0.16 -16.66 -13.52
CA TYR A 75 -0.19 -15.89 -14.71
C TYR A 75 -1.67 -15.52 -14.76
N TYR A 76 -1.96 -14.52 -15.58
CA TYR A 76 -3.29 -14.05 -15.93
C TYR A 76 -3.39 -13.87 -17.44
N ASP A 77 -4.32 -14.59 -18.05
CA ASP A 77 -4.71 -14.41 -19.44
C ASP A 77 -6.05 -13.65 -19.51
N PRO A 78 -6.08 -12.40 -19.99
CA PRO A 78 -7.31 -11.64 -20.13
C PRO A 78 -8.20 -12.09 -21.29
N LEU A 79 -7.66 -12.77 -22.31
CA LEU A 79 -8.45 -13.26 -23.45
C LEU A 79 -9.26 -14.48 -23.07
N ARG A 80 -8.61 -15.43 -22.39
CA ARG A 80 -9.26 -16.65 -21.89
C ARG A 80 -9.91 -16.47 -20.52
N LYS A 81 -9.60 -15.35 -19.84
CA LYS A 81 -9.96 -15.08 -18.44
C LYS A 81 -9.46 -16.15 -17.48
N GLU A 82 -8.41 -16.86 -17.86
CA GLU A 82 -7.77 -17.90 -17.06
C GLU A 82 -6.77 -17.26 -16.10
N THR A 83 -6.83 -17.67 -14.83
CA THR A 83 -5.91 -17.24 -13.77
C THR A 83 -5.32 -18.45 -13.09
N ASN A 84 -4.00 -18.59 -13.13
CA ASN A 84 -3.30 -19.61 -12.37
C ASN A 84 -2.44 -18.91 -11.30
N LEU A 85 -2.73 -19.17 -10.03
CA LEU A 85 -2.08 -18.53 -8.89
C LEU A 85 -1.55 -19.59 -7.93
N ASN A 86 -0.26 -19.52 -7.62
CA ASN A 86 0.37 -20.36 -6.61
C ASN A 86 0.10 -19.78 -5.22
N ALA A 87 -1.04 -20.14 -4.63
CA ALA A 87 -1.45 -19.72 -3.30
C ALA A 87 -0.34 -19.86 -2.21
N PRO A 88 0.40 -20.98 -2.08
CA PRO A 88 1.39 -21.11 -1.01
C PRO A 88 2.58 -20.16 -1.17
N ALA A 89 3.03 -19.93 -2.40
CA ALA A 89 4.12 -19.00 -2.68
C ALA A 89 3.69 -17.55 -2.39
N ILE A 90 2.47 -17.18 -2.82
CA ILE A 90 1.93 -15.83 -2.58
C ILE A 90 1.85 -15.53 -1.09
N LYS A 91 1.35 -16.48 -0.27
CA LYS A 91 1.26 -16.31 1.19
C LYS A 91 2.63 -16.03 1.82
N LYS A 92 3.66 -16.78 1.44
CA LYS A 92 5.05 -16.54 1.90
C LYS A 92 5.51 -15.12 1.60
N TRP A 93 5.25 -14.61 0.40
CA TRP A 93 5.66 -13.24 0.04
C TRP A 93 4.84 -12.17 0.75
N LEU A 94 3.57 -12.43 1.06
CA LEU A 94 2.76 -11.54 1.89
C LEU A 94 3.28 -11.48 3.34
N GLU A 95 3.70 -12.61 3.91
CA GLU A 95 4.34 -12.68 5.24
C GLU A 95 5.66 -11.91 5.29
N VAL A 96 6.44 -11.94 4.20
CA VAL A 96 7.69 -11.16 4.06
C VAL A 96 7.42 -9.64 3.91
N GLY A 97 6.16 -9.22 3.71
CA GLY A 97 5.77 -7.82 3.57
C GLY A 97 5.78 -7.31 2.13
N ALA A 98 5.67 -8.19 1.13
CA ALA A 98 5.62 -7.79 -0.26
C ALA A 98 4.38 -6.92 -0.54
N GLN A 99 4.58 -5.81 -1.25
CA GLN A 99 3.50 -4.88 -1.59
C GLN A 99 2.85 -5.26 -2.92
N PRO A 100 1.56 -5.66 -2.95
CA PRO A 100 0.85 -5.92 -4.19
C PRO A 100 0.39 -4.63 -4.88
N SER A 101 0.45 -4.61 -6.22
CA SER A 101 -0.20 -3.55 -7.01
C SER A 101 -1.72 -3.61 -6.90
N GLU A 102 -2.45 -2.51 -7.16
CA GLU A 102 -3.92 -2.43 -7.03
C GLU A 102 -4.65 -3.54 -7.82
N THR A 103 -4.23 -3.80 -9.06
CA THR A 103 -4.82 -4.87 -9.90
C THR A 103 -4.50 -6.26 -9.37
N VAL A 104 -3.29 -6.46 -8.84
CA VAL A 104 -2.89 -7.73 -8.20
C VAL A 104 -3.69 -7.95 -6.92
N GLY A 105 -3.82 -6.94 -6.06
CA GLY A 105 -4.65 -7.01 -4.86
C GLY A 105 -6.10 -7.33 -5.19
N ASN A 106 -6.67 -6.73 -6.23
CA ASN A 106 -8.01 -7.06 -6.70
C ASN A 106 -8.11 -8.51 -7.22
N LEU A 107 -7.07 -9.03 -7.86
CA LEU A 107 -7.03 -10.42 -8.29
C LEU A 107 -6.96 -11.39 -7.09
N LEU A 108 -6.12 -11.08 -6.09
CA LEU A 108 -5.97 -11.89 -4.89
C LEU A 108 -7.25 -11.89 -4.02
N ARG A 109 -7.96 -10.76 -3.97
CA ARG A 109 -9.29 -10.66 -3.33
C ARG A 109 -10.33 -11.53 -4.03
N ARG A 110 -10.35 -11.51 -5.38
CA ARG A 110 -11.24 -12.39 -6.15
C ARG A 110 -10.94 -13.87 -5.92
N ALA A 111 -9.67 -14.20 -5.69
CA ALA A 111 -9.23 -15.55 -5.35
C ALA A 111 -9.37 -15.89 -3.85
N MET A 112 -9.92 -14.98 -3.02
CA MET A 112 -10.07 -15.15 -1.56
C MET A 112 -8.76 -15.45 -0.81
N ILE A 113 -7.63 -14.95 -1.30
CA ILE A 113 -6.31 -15.12 -0.64
C ILE A 113 -6.07 -14.01 0.38
N ILE A 114 -6.67 -12.83 0.17
CA ILE A 114 -6.54 -11.64 1.01
C ILE A 114 -7.93 -11.14 1.36
N ASP A 115 -8.21 -10.99 2.67
CA ASP A 115 -9.50 -10.50 3.19
C ASP A 115 -9.60 -8.98 3.28
N THR A 116 -8.57 -8.24 2.85
CA THR A 116 -8.56 -6.79 2.94
C THR A 116 -9.69 -6.19 2.10
N PRO A 117 -10.68 -5.50 2.71
CA PRO A 117 -11.72 -4.83 1.96
C PRO A 117 -11.11 -3.79 1.03
N ALA A 118 -11.64 -3.64 -0.18
CA ALA A 118 -11.17 -2.63 -1.10
C ALA A 118 -11.29 -1.24 -0.48
N PRO A 119 -10.30 -0.35 -0.65
CA PRO A 119 -10.51 1.05 -0.28
C PRO A 119 -11.74 1.56 -1.04
N LEU A 120 -12.64 2.24 -0.33
CA LEU A 120 -13.88 2.76 -0.89
C LEU A 120 -13.55 3.54 -2.16
N ARG A 121 -13.92 2.97 -3.31
CA ARG A 121 -13.58 3.54 -4.61
C ARG A 121 -14.41 4.80 -4.76
N PHE A 122 -13.79 5.97 -4.71
CA PHE A 122 -14.45 7.21 -5.09
C PHE A 122 -14.80 7.09 -6.57
N GLN A 123 -16.06 6.76 -6.86
CA GLN A 123 -16.54 6.69 -8.24
C GLN A 123 -16.45 8.09 -8.80
N GLN A 124 -15.45 8.33 -9.66
CA GLN A 124 -15.39 9.59 -10.38
C GLN A 124 -16.68 9.71 -11.19
N PRO A 125 -17.45 10.80 -11.04
CA PRO A 125 -18.67 10.99 -11.80
C PRO A 125 -18.31 10.96 -13.29
N LYS A 126 -18.99 10.10 -14.06
CA LYS A 126 -18.85 10.10 -15.51
C LYS A 126 -19.18 11.51 -16.00
N LYS A 127 -18.23 12.19 -16.65
CA LYS A 127 -18.55 13.39 -17.41
C LYS A 127 -19.46 12.94 -18.55
N GLU A 128 -20.74 13.27 -18.45
CA GLU A 128 -21.67 13.15 -19.57
C GLU A 128 -21.20 14.13 -20.64
N GLU A 129 -20.68 13.60 -21.75
CA GLU A 129 -20.35 14.38 -22.93
C GLU A 129 -21.66 14.93 -23.49
N GLY A 130 -21.93 16.20 -23.17
CA GLY A 130 -23.11 16.90 -23.62
C GLY A 130 -23.18 16.92 -25.14
N GLU A 131 -24.27 16.38 -25.66
CA GLU A 131 -24.73 16.50 -27.03
C GLU A 131 -24.83 17.99 -27.38
N ALA A 132 -23.77 18.52 -28.01
CA ALA A 132 -23.74 19.89 -28.48
C ALA A 132 -24.78 20.03 -29.59
N ARG A 133 -25.88 20.69 -29.24
CA ARG A 133 -26.94 21.18 -30.12
C ARG A 133 -26.37 21.65 -31.46
N GLY A 134 -26.65 20.91 -32.53
CA GLY A 134 -26.54 21.42 -33.90
C GLY A 134 -27.53 22.58 -34.10
N ARG A 135 -27.08 23.81 -33.89
CA ARG A 135 -27.83 25.04 -34.21
C ARG A 135 -27.53 25.45 -35.65
N LYS A 136 -28.58 25.42 -36.48
CA LYS A 136 -28.68 25.81 -37.91
C LYS A 136 -27.77 26.97 -38.35
N LYS A 137 -27.30 26.93 -39.60
CA LYS A 137 -27.09 28.14 -40.44
C LYS A 137 -27.75 27.96 -41.82
N LYS A 138 -28.70 28.87 -42.04
CA LYS A 138 -29.31 29.44 -43.27
C LYS A 138 -29.18 28.68 -44.58
#